data_AF-A0A5J4UVB9-F1
#
_entry.id   AF-A0A5J4UVB9-F1
#
_cell.length_a   1.000
_cell.length_b   1.000
_cell.length_c   1.000
_cell.angle_alpha   90.00
_cell.angle_beta   90.00
_cell.angle_gamma   90.00
#
_symmetry.space_group_name_H-M   'P 1'
#
loop_
_entity.id
_entity.type
_entity.pdbx_description
1 polymer ?
#
loop_
_entity_poly.entity_id
_entity_poly.type
_entity_poly.pdbx_seq_one_letter_code
_entity_poly.pdbx_strand_id
1 'polypeptide(L)'
;MIETDITIACFSIAKAKAKWHLKKAIDLILQIEEENGWILTIRHIAGKQNKEADALLRLSMAGDYSIRKEVLEEVLKEWQVEITVDLFKARNYAEHKRYYTLVKDKKAEG
;
A
#
# COMPACT_ATOMS: atom_id res chain seq x y z
N MET A 1 -15.16 -4.77 1.98
CA MET A 1 -15.50 -3.99 3.18
C MET A 1 -14.28 -3.17 3.58
N ILE A 2 -14.42 -1.86 3.75
CA ILE A 2 -13.37 -0.92 4.13
C ILE A 2 -13.59 -0.51 5.59
N GLU A 3 -12.51 -0.49 6.36
CA GLU A 3 -12.52 -0.06 7.76
C GLU A 3 -11.59 1.12 7.93
N THR A 4 -12.05 2.16 8.63
CA THR A 4 -11.21 3.33 8.91
C THR A 4 -11.60 3.96 10.23
N ASP A 5 -10.62 4.50 10.93
CA ASP A 5 -10.80 5.33 12.12
C ASP A 5 -11.04 6.80 11.79
N ILE A 6 -11.04 7.16 10.51
CA ILE A 6 -11.31 8.51 10.04
C ILE A 6 -12.82 8.65 9.78
N THR A 7 -13.55 9.14 10.78
CA THR A 7 -15.01 9.38 10.69
C THR A 7 -15.40 10.21 9.47
N ILE A 8 -14.58 11.20 9.10
CA ILE A 8 -14.82 12.07 7.93
C ILE A 8 -14.73 11.26 6.64
N ALA A 9 -13.76 10.35 6.50
CA ALA A 9 -13.62 9.51 5.33
C ALA A 9 -14.81 8.55 5.20
N CYS A 10 -15.22 7.92 6.31
CA CYS A 10 -16.43 7.10 6.37
C CYS A 10 -17.65 7.87 5.84
N PHE A 11 -17.90 9.07 6.36
CA PHE A 11 -19.04 9.87 5.95
C PHE A 11 -18.96 10.32 4.50
N SER A 12 -17.77 10.74 4.05
CA SER A 12 -17.59 11.27 2.71
C SER A 12 -17.76 10.23 1.62
N ILE A 13 -17.26 9.00 1.83
CA ILE A 13 -17.45 7.93 0.85
C ILE A 13 -18.88 7.39 0.92
N ALA A 14 -19.42 7.14 2.12
CA ALA A 14 -20.78 6.59 2.29
C ALA A 14 -21.88 7.51 1.71
N LYS A 15 -21.66 8.83 1.70
CA LYS A 15 -22.59 9.80 1.11
C LYS A 15 -22.19 10.28 -0.28
N ALA A 16 -21.10 9.77 -0.84
CA ALA A 16 -20.49 10.30 -2.06
C ALA A 16 -20.34 11.85 -2.02
N LYS A 17 -19.97 12.39 -0.85
CA LYS A 17 -19.89 13.83 -0.57
C LYS A 17 -18.59 14.18 0.12
N ALA A 18 -17.70 14.85 -0.62
CA ALA A 18 -16.43 15.34 -0.09
C ALA A 18 -16.27 16.84 -0.31
N LYS A 19 -15.32 17.43 0.44
CA LYS A 19 -14.81 18.78 0.18
C LYS A 19 -14.17 18.82 -1.22
N TRP A 20 -14.14 20.00 -1.84
CA TRP A 20 -13.70 20.16 -3.23
C TRP A 20 -12.33 19.55 -3.55
N HIS A 21 -11.37 19.62 -2.62
CA HIS A 21 -10.01 19.06 -2.79
C HIS A 21 -9.94 17.53 -2.69
N LEU A 22 -10.96 16.88 -2.11
CA LEU A 22 -11.04 15.41 -2.00
C LEU A 22 -12.04 14.80 -2.98
N LYS A 23 -12.83 15.62 -3.67
CA LYS A 23 -13.90 15.17 -4.56
C LYS A 23 -13.38 14.19 -5.62
N LYS A 24 -12.27 14.52 -6.27
CA LYS A 24 -11.66 13.66 -7.30
C LYS A 24 -11.28 12.28 -6.77
N ALA A 25 -10.83 12.18 -5.51
CA ALA A 25 -10.48 10.90 -4.91
C ALA A 25 -11.73 10.05 -4.64
N ILE A 26 -12.81 10.66 -4.16
CA ILE A 26 -14.09 9.96 -3.95
C ILE A 26 -14.68 9.49 -5.28
N ASP A 27 -14.67 10.35 -6.31
CA ASP A 27 -15.19 10.00 -7.62
C ASP A 27 -14.45 8.79 -8.22
N LEU A 28 -13.11 8.73 -8.05
CA LEU A 28 -12.31 7.59 -8.47
C LEU A 28 -12.65 6.30 -7.69
N ILE A 29 -12.86 6.39 -6.38
CA ILE A 29 -13.24 5.23 -5.56
C ILE A 29 -14.57 4.65 -6.04
N LEU A 30 -15.55 5.51 -6.30
CA LEU A 30 -16.87 5.09 -6.79
C LEU A 30 -16.81 4.54 -8.22
N GLN A 31 -15.99 5.13 -9.09
CA GLN A 31 -15.75 4.59 -10.43
C GLN A 31 -15.14 3.19 -10.39
N ILE A 32 -14.14 2.96 -9.54
CA ILE A 32 -13.53 1.64 -9.37
C ILE A 32 -14.55 0.63 -8.83
N GLU A 33 -15.41 1.05 -7.90
CA GLU A 33 -16.51 0.20 -7.41
C GLU A 33 -17.43 -0.23 -8.56
N GLU A 34 -17.85 0.71 -9.40
CA GLU A 34 -18.72 0.46 -10.55
C GLU A 34 -18.06 -0.44 -11.61
N GLU A 35 -16.82 -0.14 -11.98
CA GLU A 35 -16.05 -0.90 -12.98
C GLU A 35 -15.80 -2.35 -12.56
N ASN A 36 -15.60 -2.59 -11.26
CA ASN A 36 -15.36 -3.93 -10.73
C ASN A 36 -16.65 -4.65 -10.29
N GLY A 37 -17.81 -3.98 -10.33
CA GLY A 37 -19.09 -4.52 -9.85
C GLY A 37 -19.08 -4.83 -8.35
N TRP A 38 -18.30 -4.10 -7.56
CA TRP A 38 -18.19 -4.30 -6.12
C TRP A 38 -19.31 -3.58 -5.37
N ILE A 39 -19.60 -4.04 -4.16
CA ILE A 39 -20.45 -3.31 -3.21
C ILE A 39 -19.56 -2.79 -2.10
N LEU A 40 -19.35 -1.48 -2.06
CA LEU A 40 -18.46 -0.84 -1.11
C LEU A 40 -19.18 -0.66 0.24
N THR A 41 -18.89 -1.55 1.19
CA THR A 41 -19.33 -1.37 2.59
C THR A 41 -18.23 -0.71 3.40
N ILE A 42 -18.53 0.39 4.08
CA ILE A 42 -17.58 1.13 4.92
C ILE A 42 -18.01 1.14 6.37
N ARG A 43 -17.06 0.88 7.27
CA ARG A 43 -17.27 0.85 8.72
C ARG A 43 -16.25 1.74 9.42
N HIS A 44 -16.73 2.53 10.38
CA HIS A 44 -15.86 3.24 11.30
C HIS A 44 -15.37 2.28 12.41
N ILE A 45 -14.06 2.25 12.65
CA ILE A 45 -13.43 1.50 13.74
C ILE A 45 -12.68 2.44 14.68
N ALA A 46 -12.48 2.06 15.93
CA ALA A 46 -11.70 2.92 16.83
C ALA A 46 -10.21 2.91 16.40
N GLY A 47 -9.50 4.03 16.51
CA GLY A 47 -8.07 4.09 16.15
C GLY A 47 -7.19 3.05 16.87
N LYS A 48 -7.58 2.64 18.09
CA LYS A 48 -6.93 1.53 18.82
C LYS A 48 -7.03 0.17 18.10
N GLN A 49 -8.03 0.00 17.24
CA GLN A 49 -8.24 -1.17 16.38
C GLN A 49 -7.55 -1.01 15.02
N ASN A 50 -7.23 0.23 14.60
CA ASN A 50 -6.55 0.52 13.33
C ASN A 50 -5.01 0.53 13.42
N LYS A 51 -4.44 -0.19 14.40
CA LYS A 51 -3.00 -0.11 14.70
C LYS A 51 -2.10 -0.62 13.59
N GLU A 52 -2.50 -1.69 12.92
CA GLU A 52 -1.69 -2.29 11.86
C GLU A 52 -1.63 -1.37 10.64
N ALA A 53 -2.76 -0.83 10.20
CA ALA A 53 -2.79 0.12 9.10
C ALA A 53 -2.07 1.43 9.43
N ASP A 54 -2.20 1.94 10.68
CA ASP A 54 -1.43 3.11 11.14
C ASP A 54 0.08 2.83 11.13
N ALA A 55 0.51 1.67 11.64
CA ALA A 55 1.92 1.27 11.61
C ALA A 55 2.44 1.17 10.17
N LEU A 56 1.68 0.57 9.25
CA LEU A 56 2.04 0.48 7.84
C LEU A 56 2.08 1.85 7.16
N LEU A 57 1.13 2.74 7.46
CA LEU A 57 1.14 4.10 6.95
C LEU A 57 2.38 4.85 7.45
N ARG A 58 2.74 4.69 8.73
CA ARG A 58 3.94 5.29 9.32
C ARG A 58 5.23 4.73 8.71
N LEU A 59 5.31 3.44 8.44
CA LEU A 59 6.43 2.82 7.71
C LEU A 59 6.52 3.37 6.28
N SER A 60 5.38 3.50 5.60
CA SER A 60 5.30 4.08 4.25
C SER A 60 5.78 5.54 4.23
N MET A 61 5.31 6.36 5.16
CA MET A 61 5.72 7.76 5.29
C MET A 61 7.19 7.90 5.70
N ALA A 62 7.72 6.96 6.49
CA ALA A 62 9.14 6.93 6.86
C ALA A 62 10.04 6.50 5.69
N GLY A 63 9.47 5.95 4.60
CA GLY A 63 10.24 5.34 3.51
C GLY A 63 11.01 4.09 3.94
N ASP A 64 10.74 3.59 5.15
CA ASP A 64 11.52 2.55 5.81
C ASP A 64 10.90 1.16 5.56
N TYR A 65 10.65 0.87 4.28
CA TYR A 65 10.29 -0.47 3.81
C TYR A 65 11.46 -1.46 3.86
N SER A 66 12.59 -1.04 4.43
CA SER A 66 13.80 -1.82 4.55
C SER A 66 13.59 -2.95 5.55
N ILE A 67 13.29 -4.15 5.07
CA ILE A 67 13.43 -5.36 5.90
C ILE A 67 14.90 -5.41 6.34
N ARG A 68 15.13 -5.52 7.65
CA ARG A 68 16.48 -5.71 8.20
C ARG A 68 17.13 -6.92 7.53
N LYS A 69 18.32 -6.74 6.95
CA LYS A 69 19.00 -7.77 6.16
C LYS A 69 19.17 -9.06 6.93
N GLU A 70 19.43 -8.96 8.22
CA GLU A 70 19.65 -10.10 9.11
C GLU A 70 18.37 -10.95 9.21
N VAL A 71 17.21 -10.31 9.31
CA VAL A 71 15.90 -10.99 9.34
C VAL A 71 15.58 -11.63 7.99
N LEU A 72 15.90 -10.92 6.90
CA LEU A 72 15.72 -11.47 5.55
C LEU A 72 16.61 -12.69 5.33
N GLU A 73 17.88 -12.63 5.69
CA GLU A 73 18.84 -13.72 5.55
C GLU A 73 18.45 -14.96 6.39
N GLU A 74 17.95 -14.76 7.61
CA GLU A 74 17.44 -15.86 8.46
C GLU A 74 16.25 -16.57 7.80
N VAL A 75 15.25 -15.81 7.33
CA VAL A 75 14.06 -16.37 6.67
C VAL A 75 14.41 -17.06 5.36
N LEU A 76 15.33 -16.49 4.56
CA LEU A 76 15.78 -17.10 3.31
C LEU A 76 16.54 -18.41 3.54
N LYS A 77 17.35 -18.50 4.60
CA LYS A 77 17.98 -19.75 5.03
C LYS A 77 16.95 -20.78 5.47
N GLU A 78 15.96 -20.38 6.26
CA GLU A 78 14.90 -21.26 6.74
C GLU A 78 14.07 -21.83 5.58
N TRP A 79 13.76 -20.98 4.59
CA TRP A 79 12.94 -21.36 3.44
C TRP A 79 13.74 -22.01 2.30
N GLN A 80 15.07 -22.06 2.40
CA GLN A 80 15.99 -22.51 1.34
C GLN A 80 15.77 -21.79 0.00
N VAL A 81 15.41 -20.51 0.06
CA VAL A 81 15.14 -19.67 -1.11
C VAL A 81 16.28 -18.69 -1.29
N GLU A 82 16.81 -18.59 -2.51
CA GLU A 82 17.74 -17.55 -2.90
C GLU A 82 16.97 -16.46 -3.67
N ILE A 83 16.96 -15.23 -3.14
CA ILE A 83 16.39 -14.09 -3.88
C ILE A 83 17.45 -13.60 -4.86
N THR A 84 17.25 -13.87 -6.15
CA THR A 84 18.13 -13.39 -7.22
C THR A 84 17.67 -12.06 -7.84
N VAL A 85 16.49 -11.56 -7.43
CA VAL A 85 15.81 -10.41 -8.05
C VAL A 85 15.16 -9.55 -6.97
N ASP A 86 15.44 -8.25 -6.95
CA ASP A 86 14.75 -7.31 -6.07
C ASP A 86 13.40 -6.90 -6.67
N LEU A 87 12.31 -7.40 -6.10
CA LEU A 87 10.96 -6.93 -6.42
C LEU A 87 10.67 -5.63 -5.65
N PHE A 88 10.21 -4.59 -6.36
CA PHE A 88 9.76 -3.30 -5.81
C PHE A 88 10.83 -2.34 -5.29
N LYS A 89 12.12 -2.53 -5.62
CA LYS A 89 13.16 -1.54 -5.29
C LYS A 89 13.35 -0.52 -6.42
N ALA A 90 13.55 0.74 -6.06
CA ALA A 90 13.97 1.77 -7.02
C ALA A 90 15.47 1.65 -7.31
N ARG A 91 15.93 2.13 -8.46
CA ARG A 91 17.33 1.99 -8.94
C ARG A 91 18.42 2.26 -7.90
N ASN A 92 18.22 3.24 -7.03
CA ASN A 92 19.23 3.66 -6.03
C ASN A 92 19.27 2.74 -4.80
N TYR A 93 18.29 1.86 -4.64
CA TYR A 93 18.15 0.96 -3.50
C TYR A 93 18.20 -0.51 -3.91
N ALA A 94 18.27 -0.81 -5.21
CA ALA A 94 18.43 -2.18 -5.71
C ALA A 94 19.79 -2.73 -5.25
N GLU A 95 19.75 -3.89 -4.60
CA GLU A 95 20.92 -4.62 -4.10
C GLU A 95 21.36 -5.70 -5.10
N HIS A 96 20.43 -6.13 -5.95
CA HIS A 96 20.63 -7.11 -7.00
C HIS A 96 20.65 -6.43 -8.37
N LYS A 97 21.45 -6.99 -9.29
CA LYS A 97 21.57 -6.49 -10.68
C LYS A 97 20.24 -6.55 -11.45
N ARG A 98 19.35 -7.45 -11.04
CA ARG A 98 18.00 -7.61 -11.58
C ARG A 98 17.01 -7.05 -10.58
N TYR A 99 16.22 -6.07 -11.00
CA TYR A 99 15.17 -5.48 -10.17
C TYR A 99 13.95 -5.12 -11.02
N TYR A 100 12.77 -5.24 -10.42
CA TYR A 100 11.49 -4.84 -10.99
C TYR A 100 11.01 -3.59 -10.26
N THR A 101 10.56 -2.57 -10.99
CA THR A 101 10.04 -1.34 -10.40
C THR A 101 8.73 -0.92 -11.05
N LEU A 102 7.82 -0.36 -10.27
CA LEU A 102 6.50 0.10 -10.74
C LEU A 102 6.59 1.41 -11.54
N VAL A 103 7.73 2.09 -11.48
CA VAL A 103 8.02 3.32 -12.22
C VAL A 103 8.68 2.95 -13.55
N LYS A 104 8.44 3.72 -14.63
CA LYS A 104 9.16 3.52 -15.89
C LYS A 104 10.66 3.73 -15.71
N ASP A 105 11.42 2.65 -15.58
CA ASP A 105 12.88 2.65 -15.55
C ASP A 105 13.41 1.79 -16.70
N LYS A 106 14.33 2.35 -17.51
CA LYS A 106 14.94 1.67 -18.67
C LYS A 106 15.84 0.48 -18.28
N LYS A 107 16.22 0.36 -17.01
CA LYS A 107 17.12 -0.68 -16.49
C LYS A 107 16.42 -1.71 -15.59
N ALA A 108 15.16 -1.48 -15.25
CA ALA A 108 14.36 -2.49 -14.56
C ALA A 108 13.97 -3.58 -15.57
N GLU A 109 13.91 -4.83 -15.09
CA GLU A 109 13.21 -5.87 -15.86
C GLU A 109 11.71 -5.59 -15.75
N GLY A 110 10.99 -5.55 -16.88
CA GLY A 110 9.59 -5.11 -16.95
C GLY A 110 9.22 -4.40 -18.24
#